data_AF-A0A961RJB3-F1
#
_entry.id   AF-A0A961RJB3-F1
#
_cell.length_a   1.000
_cell.length_b   1.000
_cell.length_c   1.000
_cell.angle_alpha   90.00
_cell.angle_beta   90.00
_cell.angle_gamma   90.00
#
_symmetry.space_group_name_H-M   'P 1'
#
loop_
_entity.id
_entity.type
_entity.pdbx_description
1 polymer ?
#
loop_
_entity_poly.entity_id
_entity_poly.type
_entity_poly.pdbx_seq_one_letter_code
_entity_poly.pdbx_strand_id
1 'polypeptide(L)'
;NACGHHHVGHIGILGLDKAGVENYQVTLGGDATETMALGERAGPGFAADELIPALERLIETYLELREGREETFLAAYRRLGAEPFQAALYPERERHAA
;
A
#
# COMPACT_ATOMS: atom_id res chain seq x y z
N ASN A 1 18.13 -5.90 0.04
CA ASN A 1 18.44 -4.51 0.39
C ASN A 1 17.17 -3.80 0.81
N ALA A 2 17.02 -3.50 2.10
CA ALA A 2 15.86 -2.79 2.66
C ALA A 2 16.22 -1.34 3.04
N CYS A 3 17.16 -0.72 2.32
CA CYS A 3 17.69 0.61 2.63
C CYS A 3 16.61 1.70 2.68
N GLY A 4 15.50 1.52 1.96
CA GLY A 4 14.33 2.41 2.01
C GLY A 4 13.37 2.15 3.18
N HIS A 5 13.68 1.21 4.08
CA HIS A 5 12.85 0.84 5.24
C HIS A 5 11.37 0.58 4.89
N HIS A 6 11.11 0.01 3.70
CA HIS A 6 9.75 -0.19 3.20
C HIS A 6 8.88 -1.06 4.12
N HIS A 7 9.48 -1.94 4.93
CA HIS A 7 8.74 -2.75 5.89
C HIS A 7 8.15 -1.96 7.06
N VAL A 8 8.66 -0.75 7.35
CA VAL A 8 8.16 0.10 8.44
C VAL A 8 7.55 1.40 7.94
N GLY A 9 7.47 1.57 6.62
CA GLY A 9 6.70 2.63 5.99
C GLY A 9 5.20 2.36 6.12
N HIS A 10 4.42 3.40 6.38
CA HIS A 10 2.96 3.30 6.39
C HIS A 10 2.43 2.75 5.05
N ILE A 11 3.06 3.17 3.95
CA ILE A 11 2.94 2.63 2.60
C ILE A 11 4.36 2.26 2.15
N GLY A 12 4.67 0.96 2.13
CA GLY A 12 5.95 0.43 1.71
C GLY A 12 5.93 -0.02 0.25
N ILE A 13 7.02 0.24 -0.47
CA ILE A 13 7.20 -0.22 -1.85
C ILE A 13 8.51 -0.99 -1.93
N LEU A 14 8.42 -2.25 -2.37
CA LEU A 14 9.56 -3.11 -2.61
C LEU A 14 9.64 -3.43 -4.11
N GLY A 15 10.68 -2.93 -4.77
CA GLY A 15 11.03 -3.33 -6.13
C GLY A 15 11.61 -4.74 -6.16
N LEU A 16 11.10 -5.56 -7.08
CA LEU A 16 11.47 -6.95 -7.32
C LEU A 16 11.81 -7.12 -8.80
N ASP A 17 12.81 -7.93 -9.10
CA ASP A 17 13.02 -8.46 -10.45
C ASP A 17 12.36 -9.84 -10.53
N LYS A 18 11.44 -10.01 -11.47
CA LYS A 18 10.84 -11.31 -11.79
C LYS A 18 11.14 -11.65 -13.25
N ALA A 19 12.15 -12.51 -13.44
CA ALA A 19 12.58 -12.97 -14.76
C ALA A 19 12.96 -11.83 -15.71
N GLY A 20 13.63 -10.78 -15.20
CA GLY A 20 14.04 -9.61 -15.97
C GLY A 20 12.95 -8.56 -16.16
N VAL A 21 11.79 -8.73 -15.51
CA VAL A 21 10.70 -7.75 -15.49
C VAL A 21 10.59 -7.12 -14.10
N GLU A 22 10.60 -5.80 -14.04
CA GLU A 22 10.40 -5.05 -12.81
C GLU A 22 8.98 -5.24 -12.28
N ASN A 23 8.85 -5.54 -10.98
CA ASN A 23 7.58 -5.72 -10.30
C ASN A 23 7.64 -5.07 -8.91
N TYR A 24 6.57 -4.42 -8.47
CA TYR A 24 6.56 -3.64 -7.25
C TYR A 24 5.54 -4.20 -6.25
N GLN A 25 6.02 -4.69 -5.12
CA GLN A 25 5.17 -5.14 -4.03
C GLN A 25 4.83 -3.96 -3.11
N VAL A 26 3.55 -3.72 -2.89
CA VAL A 26 3.06 -2.76 -1.90
C VAL A 26 2.81 -3.46 -0.56
N THR A 27 3.24 -2.83 0.53
CA THR A 27 2.90 -3.20 1.91
C THR A 27 2.23 -2.05 2.63
N LEU A 28 1.29 -2.33 3.54
CA LEU A 28 0.51 -1.32 4.26
C LEU A 28 0.57 -1.55 5.78
N GLY A 29 0.49 -0.46 6.54
CA GLY A 29 0.35 -0.51 8.01
C GLY A 29 1.65 -0.65 8.78
N GLY A 30 2.81 -0.50 8.12
CA GLY A 30 4.09 -0.41 8.81
C GLY A 30 4.18 0.82 9.71
N ASP A 31 4.96 0.73 10.77
CA ASP A 31 5.16 1.80 11.75
C ASP A 31 6.59 1.71 12.31
N ALA A 32 7.37 2.78 12.13
CA ALA A 32 8.75 2.88 12.61
C ALA A 32 8.87 3.50 14.02
N THR A 33 7.75 3.85 14.65
CA THR A 33 7.72 4.47 15.98
C THR A 33 7.73 3.43 17.11
N GLU A 34 7.43 3.86 18.33
CA GLU A 34 7.40 3.04 19.54
C GLU A 34 6.40 1.87 19.47
N THR A 35 5.33 2.04 18.69
CA THR A 35 4.31 1.00 18.43
C THR A 35 4.72 0.00 17.35
N MET A 36 5.98 0.04 16.90
CA MET A 36 6.63 -0.75 15.86
C MET A 36 5.77 -1.86 15.23
N ALA A 37 5.43 -1.67 13.95
CA ALA A 37 4.68 -2.64 13.18
C ALA A 37 5.36 -2.87 11.82
N LEU A 38 5.35 -4.12 11.36
CA LEU A 38 5.75 -4.44 9.99
C LEU A 38 4.54 -4.26 9.08
N GLY A 39 4.74 -3.63 7.93
CA GLY A 39 3.74 -3.52 6.89
C GLY A 39 3.42 -4.88 6.30
N GLU A 40 2.14 -5.13 6.08
CA GLU A 40 1.64 -6.37 5.50
C GLU A 40 1.42 -6.23 4.00
N ARG A 41 1.60 -7.33 3.25
CA ARG A 41 1.42 -7.32 1.79
C ARG A 41 -0.04 -7.01 1.46
N ALA A 42 -0.24 -5.98 0.64
CA ALA A 42 -1.58 -5.58 0.23
C ALA A 42 -2.23 -6.57 -0.76
N GLY A 43 -1.43 -7.25 -1.57
CA GLY A 43 -1.88 -8.15 -2.63
C GLY A 43 -0.78 -8.45 -3.66
N PRO A 44 -1.12 -8.79 -4.92
CA PRO A 44 -0.14 -9.01 -5.99
C PRO A 44 0.68 -7.74 -6.26
N GLY A 45 1.88 -7.92 -6.83
CA GLY A 45 2.76 -6.80 -7.17
C GLY A 45 2.41 -6.19 -8.52
N PHE A 46 2.62 -4.89 -8.66
CA PHE A 46 2.29 -4.10 -9.85
C PHE A 46 3.42 -4.09 -10.88
N ALA A 47 3.09 -3.95 -12.16
CA ALA A 47 4.05 -3.48 -13.16
C ALA A 47 4.41 -1.99 -12.91
N ALA A 48 5.50 -1.52 -13.52
CA ALA A 48 5.99 -0.16 -13.33
C ALA A 48 4.96 0.92 -13.71
N ASP A 49 4.20 0.68 -14.78
CA ASP A 49 3.16 1.56 -15.32
C ASP A 49 1.84 1.49 -14.54
N GLU A 50 1.59 0.41 -13.80
CA GLU A 50 0.40 0.22 -12.97
C GLU A 50 0.57 0.78 -11.55
N LEU A 51 1.81 0.86 -11.05
CA LEU A 51 2.08 1.26 -9.67
C LEU A 51 1.58 2.67 -9.34
N ILE A 52 1.88 3.65 -10.20
CA ILE A 52 1.53 5.05 -9.93
C ILE A 52 0.01 5.24 -9.90
N PRO A 53 -0.78 4.77 -10.88
CA PRO A 53 -2.24 4.81 -10.80
C PRO A 53 -2.83 4.08 -9.59
N ALA A 54 -2.20 3.01 -9.11
CA ALA A 54 -2.65 2.31 -7.91
C ALA A 54 -2.41 3.13 -6.62
N LEU A 55 -1.26 3.79 -6.52
CA LEU A 55 -0.94 4.65 -5.38
C LEU A 55 -1.82 5.91 -5.34
N GLU A 56 -2.18 6.48 -6.50
CA GLU A 56 -3.13 7.60 -6.58
C GLU A 56 -4.48 7.20 -5.98
N ARG A 57 -5.06 6.08 -6.42
CA ARG A 57 -6.32 5.53 -5.87
C ARG A 57 -6.25 5.29 -4.37
N LEU A 58 -5.12 4.74 -3.89
CA LEU A 58 -4.88 4.50 -2.46
C LEU A 58 -4.89 5.80 -1.65
N ILE A 59 -4.22 6.84 -2.14
CA ILE A 59 -4.14 8.14 -1.48
C ILE A 59 -5.49 8.85 -1.51
N GLU A 60 -6.19 8.82 -2.64
CA GLU A 60 -7.54 9.37 -2.79
C GLU A 60 -8.51 8.72 -1.79
N THR A 61 -8.51 7.38 -1.73
CA THR A 61 -9.34 6.63 -0.77
C THR A 61 -9.03 7.01 0.68
N TYR A 62 -7.76 7.20 1.03
CA TYR A 62 -7.40 7.72 2.36
C TYR A 62 -7.97 9.13 2.60
N LEU A 63 -7.83 10.04 1.63
CA LEU A 63 -8.30 11.41 1.78
C LEU A 63 -9.82 11.51 1.86
N GLU A 64 -10.55 10.59 1.22
CA GLU A 64 -12.01 10.47 1.27
C GLU A 64 -12.52 9.88 2.60
N LEU A 65 -11.82 8.87 3.13
CA LEU A 65 -12.28 8.13 4.32
C LEU A 65 -11.75 8.69 5.65
N ARG A 66 -10.79 9.63 5.60
CA ARG A 66 -10.27 10.26 6.83
C ARG A 66 -11.33 11.15 7.48
N GLU A 67 -11.41 11.12 8.81
CA GLU A 67 -12.36 11.91 9.60
C GLU A 67 -11.97 13.39 9.70
N GLY A 68 -10.73 13.74 9.35
CA GLY A 68 -10.25 15.12 9.36
C GLY A 68 -8.82 15.26 8.86
N ARG A 69 -8.34 16.50 8.77
CA ARG A 69 -6.97 16.79 8.30
C ARG A 69 -5.87 16.27 9.21
N GLU A 70 -6.17 16.11 10.49
CA GLU A 70 -5.25 15.62 11.52
C GLU A 70 -5.12 14.09 11.54
N GLU A 71 -6.09 13.37 10.95
CA GLU A 71 -6.01 11.91 10.88
C GLU A 71 -4.99 11.51 9.81
N THR A 72 -3.93 10.84 10.23
CA THR A 72 -2.89 10.32 9.34
C THR A 72 -3.35 9.07 8.60
N PHE A 73 -2.66 8.70 7.51
CA PHE A 73 -2.91 7.45 6.80
C PHE A 73 -2.92 6.23 7.73
N LEU A 74 -1.92 6.13 8.62
CA LEU A 74 -1.80 4.97 9.52
C LEU A 74 -2.94 4.93 10.54
N ALA A 75 -3.39 6.08 11.04
CA ALA A 75 -4.54 6.16 11.93
C ALA A 75 -5.83 5.70 11.22
N ALA A 76 -6.08 6.22 10.01
CA ALA A 76 -7.22 5.80 9.19
C ALA A 76 -7.16 4.29 8.86
N TYR A 77 -5.99 3.78 8.48
CA TYR A 77 -5.76 2.36 8.21
C TYR A 77 -6.08 1.46 9.42
N ARG A 78 -5.64 1.87 10.62
CA ARG A 78 -5.93 1.13 11.86
C ARG A 78 -7.41 1.16 12.24
N ARG A 79 -8.11 2.27 11.99
CA ARG A 79 -9.53 2.43 12.30
C ARG A 79 -10.44 1.66 11.33
N LEU A 80 -10.15 1.76 10.04
CA LEU A 80 -10.98 1.21 8.96
C LEU A 80 -10.61 -0.24 8.60
N GLY A 81 -9.40 -0.67 8.93
CA GLY A 81 -8.86 -1.95 8.49
C GLY A 81 -8.36 -1.90 7.04
N ALA A 82 -7.83 -3.04 6.57
CA ALA A 82 -7.16 -3.13 5.26
C ALA A 82 -8.11 -3.08 4.06
N GLU A 83 -9.36 -3.51 4.23
CA GLU A 83 -10.32 -3.76 3.15
C GLU A 83 -10.51 -2.58 2.18
N PRO A 84 -10.81 -1.34 2.62
CA PRO A 84 -11.00 -0.23 1.68
C PRO A 84 -9.72 0.09 0.89
N PHE A 85 -8.55 -0.02 1.52
CA PHE A 85 -7.27 0.27 0.88
C PHE A 85 -6.86 -0.81 -0.11
N GLN A 86 -7.14 -2.08 0.21
CA GLN A 86 -6.95 -3.19 -0.73
C GLN A 86 -7.92 -3.10 -1.92
N ALA A 87 -9.17 -2.68 -1.68
CA ALA A 87 -10.13 -2.45 -2.76
C ALA A 87 -9.69 -1.31 -3.70
N ALA A 88 -9.13 -0.23 -3.15
CA ALA A 88 -8.59 0.87 -3.94
C ALA A 88 -7.40 0.46 -4.81
N LEU A 89 -6.50 -0.37 -4.26
CA LEU A 89 -5.37 -0.93 -4.98
C LEU A 89 -5.80 -1.91 -6.08
N TYR A 90 -6.83 -2.74 -5.84
CA TYR A 90 -7.28 -3.82 -6.74
C TYR A 90 -8.79 -3.75 -7.03
N PRO A 91 -9.24 -2.80 -7.87
CA PRO A 91 -10.63 -2.66 -8.29
C PRO A 91 -11.03 -3.87 -9.12
N GLU A 92 -12.33 -4.18 -9.17
CA GLU A 92 -12.84 -5.44 -9.72
C GLU A 92 -12.35 -5.82 -11.12
N ARG A 93 -11.94 -4.84 -11.95
CA ARG A 93 -11.33 -5.13 -13.27
C ARG A 93 -10.01 -5.92 -13.19
N GLU A 94 -9.30 -5.89 -12.07
CA GLU A 94 -8.00 -6.55 -11.86
C GLU A 94 -8.10 -7.84 -11.01
N ARG A 95 -9.19 -8.03 -10.24
CA ARG A 95 -9.37 -9.23 -9.39
C ARG A 95 -9.60 -10.53 -10.17
N HIS A 96 -9.99 -10.44 -11.44
CA HIS A 96 -10.28 -11.58 -12.31
C HIS A 96 -9.09 -12.04 -13.18
N ALA A 97 -7.92 -11.42 -13.03
CA ALA A 97 -6.72 -11.76 -13.81
C ALA A 97 -5.76 -12.74 -13.09
N ALA A 98 -6.17 -13.33 -11.97
CA ALA A 98 -5.38 -14.27 -11.16
C ALA A 98 -5.83 -15.72 -11.34
#